data_AF-A0A2E8H4P1-F1
#
_entry.id   AF-A0A2E8H4P1-F1
#
_cell.length_a   1.000
_cell.length_b   1.000
_cell.length_c   1.000
_cell.angle_alpha   90.00
_cell.angle_beta   90.00
_cell.angle_gamma   90.00
#
_symmetry.space_group_name_H-M   'P 1'
#
loop_
_entity.id
_entity.type
_entity.pdbx_description
1 polymer ?
#
loop_
_entity_poly.entity_id
_entity_poly.type
_entity_poly.pdbx_seq_one_letter_code
_entity_poly.pdbx_strand_id
1 'polypeptide(L)'
;MRIPLLILCLVASLAAQPARTFVLGDRLRTWESGGRGEDALIIERKFPALIDTTNTPGNAIDFDLRSGWITPLFFDPEVNIASRVLAGGSITAPNAGRGNEDQLEGTVNGDHLVAFLRKPTFFEPNVTIRGVRVILDFSPPVGVHRVRFYPRNTIVETPSTPFQTDFLRGYELFLNITRESASAPDILVSRSTENEEPVVDIDTPDQYARFVTVKTLSDTPFEIDEIEVYGTGFLQEARYVSDVIDLRSPATIGPVDWIADIIGNPLASSLSVRIRTGVHPLTIRFFRSIYDGLIKVGEEEVPPEDYWFLEPG
;
A
#
# COMPACT_ATOMS: atom_id res chain seq x y z
N MET A 1 -80.72 -29.19 -25.24
CA MET A 1 -79.36 -29.37 -25.77
C MET A 1 -78.64 -28.02 -25.63
N ARG A 2 -77.84 -27.83 -24.59
CA ARG A 2 -77.09 -26.60 -24.30
C ARG A 2 -75.64 -27.01 -24.09
N ILE A 3 -74.75 -26.52 -24.95
CA ILE A 3 -73.30 -26.73 -24.88
C ILE A 3 -72.76 -25.79 -23.81
N PRO A 4 -71.98 -26.25 -22.82
CA PRO A 4 -71.27 -25.34 -21.94
C PRO A 4 -69.99 -24.85 -22.64
N LEU A 5 -69.86 -23.54 -22.74
CA LEU A 5 -68.64 -22.87 -23.18
C LEU A 5 -67.61 -22.97 -22.05
N LEU A 6 -66.62 -23.85 -22.22
CA LEU A 6 -65.49 -23.97 -21.31
C LEU A 6 -64.56 -22.77 -21.55
N ILE A 7 -64.62 -21.76 -20.69
CA ILE A 7 -63.64 -20.67 -20.68
C ILE A 7 -62.36 -21.25 -20.07
N LEU A 8 -61.41 -21.60 -20.93
CA LEU A 8 -60.06 -21.97 -20.55
C LEU A 8 -59.34 -20.68 -20.11
N CYS A 9 -59.27 -20.40 -18.81
CA CYS A 9 -58.39 -19.39 -18.27
C CYS A 9 -56.94 -19.82 -18.53
N LEU A 10 -56.32 -19.26 -19.57
CA LEU A 10 -54.88 -19.27 -19.75
C LEU A 10 -54.29 -18.48 -18.59
N VAL A 11 -53.86 -19.18 -17.54
CA VAL A 11 -52.95 -18.61 -16.55
C VAL A 11 -51.62 -18.46 -17.29
N ALA A 12 -51.37 -17.26 -17.82
CA ALA A 12 -50.02 -16.87 -18.20
C ALA A 12 -49.19 -16.91 -16.92
N SER A 13 -48.51 -18.02 -16.68
CA SER A 13 -47.39 -18.06 -15.77
C SER A 13 -46.42 -17.00 -16.25
N LEU A 14 -46.42 -15.83 -15.61
CA LEU A 14 -45.30 -14.90 -15.63
C LEU A 14 -44.09 -15.74 -15.21
N ALA A 15 -43.34 -16.24 -16.18
CA ALA A 15 -42.07 -16.87 -15.94
C ALA A 15 -41.22 -15.80 -15.27
N ALA A 16 -41.01 -15.91 -13.96
CA ALA A 16 -40.03 -15.10 -13.25
C ALA A 16 -38.73 -15.21 -14.06
N GLN A 17 -38.13 -14.07 -14.40
CA GLN A 17 -36.83 -14.08 -15.07
C GLN A 17 -35.89 -14.95 -14.23
N PRO A 18 -35.12 -15.86 -14.85
CA PRO A 18 -34.18 -16.69 -14.12
C PRO A 18 -33.19 -15.78 -13.40
N ALA A 19 -33.30 -15.71 -12.07
CA ALA A 19 -32.38 -14.97 -11.23
C ALA A 19 -31.24 -15.89 -10.79
N ARG A 20 -30.00 -15.39 -10.88
CA ARG A 20 -28.82 -16.06 -10.31
C ARG A 20 -28.28 -15.19 -9.20
N THR A 21 -28.17 -15.76 -8.00
CA THR A 21 -27.51 -15.11 -6.87
C THR A 21 -26.02 -15.40 -6.94
N PHE A 22 -25.21 -14.35 -6.86
CA PHE A 22 -23.77 -14.44 -6.74
C PHE A 22 -23.41 -14.15 -5.28
N VAL A 23 -22.87 -15.15 -4.59
CA VAL A 23 -22.34 -15.00 -3.24
C VAL A 23 -20.82 -14.98 -3.37
N LEU A 24 -20.22 -13.89 -2.89
CA LEU A 24 -18.79 -13.79 -2.71
C LEU A 24 -18.47 -14.30 -1.29
N GLY A 25 -17.43 -15.11 -1.14
CA GLY A 25 -17.08 -15.77 0.12
C GLY A 25 -17.75 -17.13 0.34
N ASP A 26 -18.43 -17.70 -0.68
CA ASP A 26 -18.94 -19.07 -0.63
C ASP A 26 -17.85 -20.11 -1.00
N ARG A 27 -18.16 -21.40 -0.91
CA ARG A 27 -17.21 -22.48 -1.24
C ARG A 27 -16.75 -22.50 -2.71
N LEU A 28 -17.56 -21.95 -3.61
CA LEU A 28 -17.27 -21.91 -5.05
C LEU A 28 -16.51 -20.64 -5.44
N ARG A 29 -16.66 -19.56 -4.67
CA ARG A 29 -16.09 -18.22 -4.88
C ARG A 29 -15.56 -17.69 -3.56
N THR A 30 -14.56 -18.38 -3.02
CA THR A 30 -13.86 -17.93 -1.81
C THR A 30 -13.02 -16.70 -2.12
N TRP A 31 -12.88 -15.82 -1.12
CA TRP A 31 -11.96 -14.68 -1.13
C TRP A 31 -10.78 -14.90 -0.18
N GLU A 32 -10.66 -16.07 0.47
CA GLU A 32 -9.73 -16.34 1.58
C GLU A 32 -8.24 -16.08 1.26
N SER A 33 -7.89 -15.88 0.00
CA SER A 33 -6.53 -15.53 -0.43
C SER A 33 -6.54 -14.54 -1.59
N GLY A 34 -7.52 -13.63 -1.63
CA GLY A 34 -7.72 -12.67 -2.73
C GLY A 34 -8.83 -13.09 -3.68
N GLY A 35 -8.92 -14.35 -4.06
CA GLY A 35 -9.87 -14.80 -5.06
C GLY A 35 -9.42 -16.14 -5.64
N ARG A 36 -10.13 -16.64 -6.64
CA ARG A 36 -9.74 -17.84 -7.41
C ARG A 36 -10.00 -17.71 -8.91
N GLY A 37 -10.37 -16.52 -9.37
CA GLY A 37 -10.83 -16.22 -10.71
C GLY A 37 -9.84 -15.34 -11.47
N GLU A 38 -10.38 -14.53 -12.38
CA GLU A 38 -9.60 -13.52 -13.10
C GLU A 38 -9.48 -12.27 -12.24
N ASP A 39 -8.26 -11.99 -11.79
CA ASP A 39 -7.96 -10.84 -10.96
C ASP A 39 -8.22 -9.52 -11.69
N ALA A 40 -8.68 -8.52 -10.95
CA ALA A 40 -8.85 -7.19 -11.51
C ALA A 40 -7.50 -6.49 -11.67
N LEU A 41 -7.24 -5.91 -12.85
CA LEU A 41 -6.12 -5.00 -13.01
C LEU A 41 -6.40 -3.66 -12.32
N ILE A 42 -5.50 -3.26 -11.43
CA ILE A 42 -5.58 -2.04 -10.63
C ILE A 42 -4.33 -1.20 -10.94
N ILE A 43 -4.54 0.06 -11.34
CA ILE A 43 -3.43 1.00 -11.46
C ILE A 43 -3.24 1.69 -10.13
N GLU A 44 -2.10 1.45 -9.49
CA GLU A 44 -1.63 2.33 -8.44
C GLU A 44 -1.07 3.60 -9.08
N ARG A 45 -1.53 4.77 -8.60
CA ARG A 45 -1.09 6.08 -9.09
C ARG A 45 0.33 6.42 -8.60
N LYS A 46 1.30 5.63 -9.02
CA LYS A 46 2.74 5.90 -8.89
C LYS A 46 3.29 6.40 -10.23
N PHE A 47 4.46 7.03 -10.20
CA PHE A 47 5.23 7.34 -11.40
C PHE A 47 6.58 6.59 -11.31
N PRO A 48 6.82 5.56 -12.15
CA PRO A 48 5.90 4.98 -13.15
C PRO A 48 4.68 4.30 -12.50
N ALA A 49 3.60 4.17 -13.26
CA ALA A 49 2.38 3.52 -12.78
C ALA A 49 2.66 2.04 -12.51
N LEU A 50 2.34 1.58 -11.29
CA LEU A 50 2.42 0.17 -10.93
C LEU A 50 1.07 -0.48 -11.22
N ILE A 51 1.09 -1.63 -11.88
CA ILE A 51 -0.10 -2.46 -12.07
C ILE A 51 -0.10 -3.49 -10.95
N ASP A 52 -1.07 -3.36 -10.05
CA ASP A 52 -1.38 -4.38 -9.06
C ASP A 52 -2.42 -5.32 -9.68
N THR A 53 -2.06 -6.60 -9.79
CA THR A 53 -2.93 -7.63 -10.34
C THR A 53 -3.58 -8.46 -9.25
N THR A 54 -3.51 -8.05 -7.98
CA THR A 54 -4.14 -8.78 -6.88
C THR A 54 -5.54 -8.25 -6.61
N ASN A 55 -6.38 -9.06 -5.98
CA ASN A 55 -7.65 -8.60 -5.43
C ASN A 55 -7.48 -7.67 -4.21
N THR A 56 -6.26 -7.50 -3.71
CA THR A 56 -5.95 -6.80 -2.46
C THR A 56 -4.87 -5.74 -2.68
N PRO A 57 -5.17 -4.68 -3.45
CA PRO A 57 -4.16 -3.71 -3.82
C PRO A 57 -3.35 -3.18 -2.63
N GLY A 58 -2.02 -3.16 -2.78
CA GLY A 58 -1.08 -2.77 -1.73
C GLY A 58 -1.02 -3.73 -0.53
N ASN A 59 -1.41 -5.00 -0.71
CA ASN A 59 -1.47 -6.02 0.34
C ASN A 59 -2.18 -5.48 1.61
N ALA A 60 -3.36 -4.91 1.40
CA ALA A 60 -4.08 -4.15 2.41
C ALA A 60 -5.12 -4.97 3.21
N ILE A 61 -5.26 -6.27 2.94
CA ILE A 61 -6.24 -7.16 3.56
C ILE A 61 -5.54 -8.24 4.37
N ASP A 62 -6.07 -8.53 5.55
CA ASP A 62 -5.69 -9.67 6.38
C ASP A 62 -6.80 -10.73 6.32
N PHE A 63 -6.49 -11.86 5.69
CA PHE A 63 -7.40 -13.00 5.57
C PHE A 63 -7.32 -13.95 6.77
N ASP A 64 -6.23 -13.87 7.54
CA ASP A 64 -5.90 -14.84 8.59
C ASP A 64 -6.43 -14.37 9.95
N LEU A 65 -6.50 -13.06 10.20
CA LEU A 65 -7.02 -12.50 11.46
C LEU A 65 -8.42 -13.03 11.79
N ARG A 66 -9.28 -13.11 10.77
CA ARG A 66 -10.63 -13.63 10.90
C ARG A 66 -11.04 -14.38 9.64
N SER A 67 -10.78 -15.68 9.64
CA SER A 67 -11.16 -16.60 8.57
C SER A 67 -12.62 -16.39 8.14
N GLY A 68 -12.84 -16.26 6.83
CA GLY A 68 -14.15 -15.99 6.23
C GLY A 68 -14.55 -14.51 6.20
N TRP A 69 -13.68 -13.58 6.59
CA TRP A 69 -13.94 -12.14 6.53
C TRP A 69 -12.87 -11.42 5.70
N ILE A 70 -13.29 -10.37 5.00
CA ILE A 70 -12.37 -9.40 4.39
C ILE A 70 -12.10 -8.35 5.47
N THR A 71 -10.90 -8.38 6.04
CA THR A 71 -10.51 -7.46 7.11
C THR A 71 -9.37 -6.58 6.64
N PRO A 72 -9.34 -5.26 6.95
CA PRO A 72 -8.14 -4.47 6.74
C PRO A 72 -6.92 -5.11 7.40
N LEU A 73 -5.73 -4.89 6.85
CA LEU A 73 -4.50 -5.44 7.39
C LEU A 73 -4.34 -5.05 8.86
N PHE A 74 -4.13 -6.02 9.74
CA PHE A 74 -3.86 -5.79 11.15
C PHE A 74 -2.36 -5.81 11.43
N PHE A 75 -1.92 -4.95 12.33
CA PHE A 75 -0.54 -4.84 12.77
C PHE A 75 -0.40 -5.32 14.21
N ASP A 76 0.40 -6.37 14.39
CA ASP A 76 0.89 -6.80 15.70
C ASP A 76 1.93 -5.77 16.20
N PRO A 77 1.76 -5.21 17.41
CA PRO A 77 2.69 -4.27 18.01
C PRO A 77 4.16 -4.72 18.05
N GLU A 78 4.43 -6.01 18.08
CA GLU A 78 5.80 -6.53 18.18
C GLU A 78 6.46 -6.77 16.81
N VAL A 79 5.73 -6.54 15.71
CA VAL A 79 6.21 -6.77 14.35
C VAL A 79 6.65 -5.47 13.68
N ASN A 80 7.88 -5.44 13.17
CA ASN A 80 8.37 -4.36 12.32
C ASN A 80 7.62 -4.36 10.99
N ILE A 81 7.00 -3.22 10.64
CA ILE A 81 6.22 -3.01 9.43
C ILE A 81 6.92 -2.06 8.43
N ALA A 82 8.16 -1.63 8.69
CA ALA A 82 8.85 -0.62 7.88
C ALA A 82 8.91 -0.99 6.39
N SER A 83 9.11 -2.27 6.06
CA SER A 83 9.15 -2.79 4.68
C SER A 83 7.88 -2.49 3.86
N ARG A 84 6.76 -2.16 4.52
CA ARG A 84 5.50 -1.78 3.86
C ARG A 84 5.66 -0.56 2.95
N VAL A 85 6.60 0.33 3.23
CA VAL A 85 6.91 1.46 2.35
C VAL A 85 7.39 1.02 0.96
N LEU A 86 7.82 -0.24 0.80
CA LEU A 86 8.20 -0.81 -0.49
C LEU A 86 7.00 -1.38 -1.27
N ALA A 87 5.93 -1.80 -0.58
CA ALA A 87 4.76 -2.43 -1.19
C ALA A 87 3.72 -1.41 -1.69
N GLY A 88 3.46 -0.34 -0.93
CA GLY A 88 2.45 0.68 -1.28
C GLY A 88 2.97 2.11 -1.21
N GLY A 89 4.07 2.31 -0.50
CA GLY A 89 4.61 3.61 -0.15
C GLY A 89 5.86 4.03 -0.93
N SER A 90 6.75 4.74 -0.22
CA SER A 90 8.13 4.98 -0.66
C SER A 90 9.06 5.28 0.52
N ILE A 91 10.36 5.10 0.32
CA ILE A 91 11.39 5.64 1.21
C ILE A 91 12.30 6.58 0.42
N THR A 92 12.59 7.77 0.99
CA THR A 92 13.41 8.77 0.30
C THR A 92 14.32 9.53 1.26
N ALA A 93 15.44 10.03 0.73
CA ALA A 93 16.28 11.00 1.43
C ALA A 93 16.57 12.22 0.55
N PRO A 94 15.60 13.15 0.40
CA PRO A 94 15.60 14.15 -0.67
C PRO A 94 16.78 15.13 -0.63
N ASN A 95 17.48 15.22 0.50
CA ASN A 95 18.64 16.10 0.70
C ASN A 95 19.95 15.33 0.97
N ALA A 96 19.99 14.02 0.73
CA ALA A 96 21.20 13.20 0.86
C ALA A 96 22.06 13.13 -0.42
N GLY A 97 21.56 13.63 -1.55
CA GLY A 97 22.15 13.43 -2.88
C GLY A 97 21.38 12.40 -3.70
N ARG A 98 21.93 11.97 -4.84
CA ARG A 98 21.34 10.97 -5.74
C ARG A 98 22.05 9.62 -5.58
N GLY A 99 21.42 8.52 -5.98
CA GLY A 99 22.07 7.19 -6.00
C GLY A 99 22.08 6.49 -4.64
N ASN A 100 21.14 6.81 -3.77
CA ASN A 100 21.02 6.21 -2.44
C ASN A 100 19.84 5.22 -2.34
N GLU A 101 19.15 4.95 -3.46
CA GLU A 101 17.89 4.22 -3.50
C GLU A 101 18.05 2.81 -2.90
N ASP A 102 19.04 2.03 -3.35
CA ASP A 102 19.33 0.68 -2.82
C ASP A 102 19.68 0.71 -1.33
N GLN A 103 20.42 1.73 -0.88
CA GLN A 103 20.77 1.89 0.52
C GLN A 103 19.55 2.16 1.39
N LEU A 104 18.64 3.03 0.91
CA LEU A 104 17.42 3.37 1.62
C LEU A 104 16.48 2.16 1.69
N GLU A 105 16.31 1.42 0.60
CA GLU A 105 15.55 0.17 0.59
C GLU A 105 16.13 -0.84 1.60
N GLY A 106 17.46 -0.96 1.64
CA GLY A 106 18.18 -1.76 2.63
C GLY A 106 17.84 -1.41 4.08
N THR A 107 17.47 -0.16 4.36
CA THR A 107 17.15 0.26 5.74
C THR A 107 15.78 -0.13 6.26
N VAL A 108 14.96 -0.82 5.47
CA VAL A 108 13.59 -1.18 5.88
C VAL A 108 13.24 -2.61 5.49
N ASN A 109 14.15 -3.36 4.88
CA ASN A 109 13.87 -4.68 4.29
C ASN A 109 14.47 -5.85 5.09
N GLY A 110 15.18 -5.59 6.19
CA GLY A 110 15.84 -6.59 7.02
C GLY A 110 17.19 -7.07 6.47
N ASP A 111 17.72 -6.45 5.41
CA ASP A 111 19.02 -6.80 4.85
C ASP A 111 20.17 -6.06 5.56
N HIS A 112 20.68 -6.69 6.61
CA HIS A 112 21.81 -6.17 7.39
C HIS A 112 23.16 -6.10 6.64
N LEU A 113 23.22 -6.48 5.36
CA LEU A 113 24.38 -6.27 4.51
C LEU A 113 24.40 -4.87 3.88
N VAL A 114 23.24 -4.23 3.77
CA VAL A 114 23.06 -2.91 3.17
C VAL A 114 22.73 -1.90 4.26
N ALA A 115 23.35 -0.73 4.20
CA ALA A 115 23.08 0.34 5.15
C ALA A 115 23.10 1.69 4.42
N PHE A 116 22.35 2.66 4.94
CA PHE A 116 22.40 4.03 4.48
C PHE A 116 23.59 4.76 5.07
N LEU A 117 24.57 5.10 4.23
CA LEU A 117 25.87 5.62 4.63
C LEU A 117 25.99 7.11 4.33
N ARG A 118 26.31 7.92 5.35
CA ARG A 118 26.82 9.29 5.16
C ARG A 118 28.23 9.40 5.72
N LYS A 119 29.17 8.77 5.01
CA LYS A 119 30.61 8.74 5.36
C LYS A 119 31.43 9.28 4.18
N PRO A 120 32.22 10.35 4.36
CA PRO A 120 33.14 10.82 3.34
C PRO A 120 34.11 9.71 2.90
N THR A 121 34.33 9.59 1.59
CA THR A 121 35.33 8.68 1.02
C THR A 121 36.34 9.47 0.20
N PHE A 122 37.42 8.80 -0.26
CA PHE A 122 38.38 9.43 -1.17
C PHE A 122 37.72 9.88 -2.49
N PHE A 123 36.72 9.14 -2.97
CA PHE A 123 36.01 9.42 -4.23
C PHE A 123 34.81 10.35 -4.05
N GLU A 124 34.22 10.38 -2.85
CA GLU A 124 33.14 11.29 -2.46
C GLU A 124 33.50 11.99 -1.14
N PRO A 125 34.34 13.04 -1.17
CA PRO A 125 34.78 13.74 0.03
C PRO A 125 33.69 14.66 0.61
N ASN A 126 32.72 15.08 -0.21
CA ASN A 126 31.68 16.03 0.16
C ASN A 126 30.33 15.31 0.29
N VAL A 127 30.10 14.77 1.49
CA VAL A 127 28.90 14.04 1.87
C VAL A 127 28.01 14.94 2.71
N THR A 128 26.77 15.17 2.29
CA THR A 128 25.77 15.81 3.17
C THR A 128 25.48 14.89 4.35
N ILE A 129 25.78 15.35 5.56
CA ILE A 129 25.58 14.59 6.80
C ILE A 129 24.45 15.22 7.60
N ARG A 130 24.62 16.50 7.98
CA ARG A 130 23.66 17.22 8.82
C ARG A 130 22.41 17.61 8.05
N GLY A 131 21.26 17.49 8.71
CA GLY A 131 19.96 17.86 8.18
C GLY A 131 19.37 16.86 7.21
N VAL A 132 20.08 15.78 6.86
CA VAL A 132 19.56 14.68 6.04
C VAL A 132 18.27 14.16 6.68
N ARG A 133 17.22 14.01 5.87
CA ARG A 133 15.92 13.46 6.27
C ARG A 133 15.72 12.14 5.57
N VAL A 134 15.61 11.05 6.30
CA VAL A 134 15.11 9.77 5.79
C VAL A 134 13.61 9.74 6.05
N ILE A 135 12.81 9.62 5.00
CA ILE A 135 11.36 9.77 5.01
C ILE A 135 10.75 8.47 4.52
N LEU A 136 10.01 7.82 5.39
CA LEU A 136 9.18 6.65 5.11
C LEU A 136 7.74 7.15 4.87
N ASP A 137 7.20 6.98 3.66
CA ASP A 137 5.78 7.19 3.32
C ASP A 137 5.07 5.85 3.28
N PHE A 138 4.12 5.60 4.18
CA PHE A 138 3.41 4.31 4.27
C PHE A 138 2.19 4.19 3.35
N SER A 139 1.74 5.29 2.74
CA SER A 139 0.54 5.44 1.89
C SER A 139 -0.22 4.13 1.56
N PRO A 140 -1.34 3.81 2.23
CA PRO A 140 -2.09 4.66 3.17
C PRO A 140 -1.48 4.70 4.60
N PRO A 141 -1.91 5.64 5.46
CA PRO A 141 -1.37 5.77 6.83
C PRO A 141 -1.52 4.51 7.68
N VAL A 142 -0.53 4.28 8.54
CA VAL A 142 -0.46 3.14 9.48
C VAL A 142 -0.50 3.64 10.91
N GLY A 143 -1.06 2.86 11.83
CA GLY A 143 -0.93 3.15 13.26
C GLY A 143 0.50 2.92 13.69
N VAL A 144 1.17 3.92 14.23
CA VAL A 144 2.56 3.83 14.73
C VAL A 144 2.54 3.96 16.25
N HIS A 145 3.25 3.07 16.94
CA HIS A 145 3.40 3.16 18.40
C HIS A 145 4.85 3.07 18.88
N ARG A 146 5.79 2.67 18.01
CA ARG A 146 7.22 2.65 18.32
C ARG A 146 8.06 2.73 17.05
N VAL A 147 9.20 3.43 17.14
CA VAL A 147 10.18 3.55 16.05
C VAL A 147 11.57 3.27 16.61
N ARG A 148 12.32 2.41 15.93
CA ARG A 148 13.69 2.06 16.32
C ARG A 148 14.64 2.23 15.15
N PHE A 149 15.83 2.77 15.39
CA PHE A 149 16.87 2.83 14.37
C PHE A 149 18.26 2.69 14.97
N TYR A 150 19.17 2.08 14.21
CA TYR A 150 20.50 1.70 14.68
C TYR A 150 21.47 1.46 13.50
N PRO A 151 22.80 1.54 13.71
CA PRO A 151 23.82 1.13 12.73
C PRO A 151 24.08 -0.39 12.78
N ARG A 152 24.85 -0.92 11.83
CA ARG A 152 25.12 -2.36 11.77
C ARG A 152 25.91 -2.85 12.97
N ASN A 153 25.85 -4.16 13.20
CA ASN A 153 26.54 -4.86 14.28
C ASN A 153 26.09 -4.40 15.69
N THR A 154 24.82 -4.00 15.84
CA THR A 154 24.20 -3.63 17.12
C THR A 154 23.15 -4.65 17.56
N ILE A 155 22.02 -4.73 16.85
CA ILE A 155 20.93 -5.69 17.10
C ILE A 155 21.25 -7.04 16.47
N VAL A 156 21.69 -7.03 15.21
CA VAL A 156 22.12 -8.22 14.48
C VAL A 156 23.64 -8.20 14.34
N GLU A 157 24.28 -9.31 14.72
CA GLU A 157 25.73 -9.45 14.59
C GLU A 157 26.14 -9.48 13.12
N THR A 158 26.96 -8.51 12.72
CA THR A 158 27.56 -8.45 11.38
C THR A 158 29.06 -8.17 11.51
N PRO A 159 29.88 -9.16 11.92
CA PRO A 159 31.28 -8.92 12.28
C PRO A 159 32.16 -8.39 11.14
N SER A 160 31.78 -8.60 9.88
CA SER A 160 32.45 -8.05 8.70
C SER A 160 32.21 -6.54 8.50
N THR A 161 31.20 -5.98 9.17
CA THR A 161 30.80 -4.57 9.11
C THR A 161 30.62 -4.02 10.54
N PRO A 162 31.70 -3.90 11.34
CA PRO A 162 31.62 -3.53 12.76
C PRO A 162 31.47 -2.01 12.94
N PHE A 163 30.36 -1.47 12.47
CA PHE A 163 30.07 -0.04 12.46
C PHE A 163 29.13 0.40 13.58
N GLN A 164 29.06 -0.37 14.67
CA GLN A 164 28.20 -0.08 15.83
C GLN A 164 28.49 1.27 16.51
N THR A 165 29.64 1.89 16.23
CA THR A 165 30.03 3.22 16.72
C THR A 165 29.55 4.36 15.83
N ASP A 166 29.05 4.07 14.63
CA ASP A 166 28.74 5.04 13.59
C ASP A 166 27.24 5.38 13.59
N PHE A 167 26.63 5.39 14.77
CA PHE A 167 25.24 5.78 14.96
C PHE A 167 25.02 7.30 14.87
N LEU A 168 23.76 7.70 14.73
CA LEU A 168 23.36 9.11 14.71
C LEU A 168 23.67 9.79 16.04
N ARG A 169 24.60 10.77 16.03
CA ARG A 169 24.97 11.58 17.21
C ARG A 169 23.99 12.71 17.54
N GLY A 170 23.08 13.00 16.62
CA GLY A 170 21.96 13.88 16.91
C GLY A 170 20.85 13.64 15.89
N TYR A 171 19.61 13.62 16.36
CA TYR A 171 18.45 13.29 15.56
C TYR A 171 17.18 14.04 16.00
N GLU A 172 16.21 14.11 15.09
CA GLU A 172 14.81 14.39 15.35
C GLU A 172 13.96 13.29 14.71
N LEU A 173 12.95 12.80 15.44
CA LEU A 173 11.92 11.92 14.92
C LEU A 173 10.63 12.72 14.74
N PHE A 174 10.07 12.71 13.54
CA PHE A 174 8.79 13.34 13.23
C PHE A 174 7.76 12.35 12.73
N LEU A 175 6.50 12.64 13.05
CA LEU A 175 5.33 11.97 12.48
C LEU A 175 4.42 12.99 11.79
N ASN A 176 3.80 12.56 10.70
CA ASN A 176 2.77 13.30 9.99
C ASN A 176 1.43 12.56 10.09
N ILE A 177 0.51 13.10 10.89
CA ILE A 177 -0.80 12.50 11.19
C ILE A 177 -1.87 13.04 10.25
N THR A 178 -1.80 14.33 9.94
CA THR A 178 -2.84 15.07 9.21
C THR A 178 -2.36 15.57 7.86
N ARG A 179 -1.05 15.87 7.73
CA ARG A 179 -0.50 16.38 6.47
C ARG A 179 -0.11 15.25 5.54
N GLU A 180 -0.55 15.39 4.28
CA GLU A 180 -0.16 14.52 3.17
C GLU A 180 1.18 14.91 2.52
N SER A 181 1.97 15.78 3.16
CA SER A 181 3.26 16.22 2.64
C SER A 181 4.39 16.02 3.64
N ALA A 182 5.41 15.26 3.23
CA ALA A 182 6.64 15.07 3.99
C ALA A 182 7.49 16.35 4.17
N SER A 183 7.20 17.41 3.41
CA SER A 183 7.96 18.67 3.51
C SER A 183 7.64 19.48 4.78
N ALA A 184 6.50 19.21 5.42
CA ALA A 184 6.01 19.92 6.59
C ALA A 184 5.65 18.90 7.69
N PRO A 185 6.59 18.55 8.59
CA PRO A 185 6.32 17.59 9.66
C PRO A 185 5.25 18.13 10.63
N ASP A 186 4.38 17.24 11.13
CA ASP A 186 3.29 17.63 12.04
C ASP A 186 3.77 17.69 13.48
N ILE A 187 4.35 16.60 13.96
CA ILE A 187 4.69 16.40 15.37
C ILE A 187 6.14 15.98 15.49
N LEU A 188 6.90 16.72 16.30
CA LEU A 188 8.20 16.29 16.80
C LEU A 188 7.96 15.32 17.96
N VAL A 189 8.30 14.06 17.76
CA VAL A 189 8.11 13.00 18.77
C VAL A 189 9.30 12.94 19.71
N SER A 190 10.52 12.95 19.16
CA SER A 190 11.74 12.88 19.93
C SER A 190 12.84 13.72 19.28
N ARG A 191 13.74 14.23 20.12
CA ARG A 191 14.91 15.00 19.70
C ARG A 191 16.06 14.75 20.65
N SER A 192 17.22 14.44 20.09
CA SER A 192 18.49 14.44 20.81
C SER A 192 19.54 15.19 20.00
N THR A 193 20.22 16.15 20.60
CA THR A 193 21.34 16.87 19.95
C THR A 193 22.69 16.23 20.20
N GLU A 194 22.79 15.38 21.23
CA GLU A 194 24.01 14.74 21.72
C GLU A 194 23.66 13.29 22.12
N ASN A 195 23.26 12.49 21.15
CA ASN A 195 22.93 11.09 21.36
C ASN A 195 24.20 10.26 21.59
N GLU A 196 24.21 9.51 22.69
CA GLU A 196 25.29 8.59 23.08
C GLU A 196 24.90 7.10 22.90
N GLU A 197 23.65 6.82 22.56
CA GLU A 197 23.12 5.45 22.42
C GLU A 197 23.16 4.99 20.96
N PRO A 198 23.76 3.83 20.63
CA PRO A 198 23.81 3.32 19.27
C PRO A 198 22.45 2.85 18.76
N VAL A 199 21.61 2.33 19.66
CA VAL A 199 20.24 1.91 19.36
C VAL A 199 19.31 2.97 19.91
N VAL A 200 18.59 3.66 19.03
CA VAL A 200 17.56 4.60 19.42
C VAL A 200 16.22 3.90 19.30
N ASP A 201 15.53 3.76 20.42
CA ASP A 201 14.24 3.07 20.52
C ASP A 201 13.23 4.00 21.20
N ILE A 202 12.20 4.42 20.46
CA ILE A 202 11.30 5.50 20.84
C ILE A 202 9.86 5.01 20.78
N ASP A 203 9.19 4.99 21.93
CA ASP A 203 7.73 4.87 21.99
C ASP A 203 7.08 6.15 21.44
N THR A 204 6.05 5.98 20.61
CA THR A 204 5.27 7.07 20.04
C THR A 204 3.84 7.02 20.58
N PRO A 205 3.13 8.16 20.68
CA PRO A 205 1.70 8.12 20.95
C PRO A 205 0.99 7.29 19.86
N ASP A 206 0.06 6.42 20.25
CA ASP A 206 -0.73 5.62 19.32
C ASP A 206 -1.52 6.52 18.37
N GLN A 207 -1.06 6.61 17.13
CA GLN A 207 -1.67 7.47 16.13
C GLN A 207 -1.38 6.99 14.71
N TYR A 208 -2.32 7.25 13.80
CA TYR A 208 -2.09 7.06 12.38
C TYR A 208 -1.07 8.08 11.89
N ALA A 209 0.00 7.61 11.25
CA ALA A 209 0.96 8.46 10.58
C ALA A 209 1.15 8.00 9.14
N ARG A 210 1.13 8.95 8.20
CA ARG A 210 1.52 8.68 6.82
C ARG A 210 3.04 8.66 6.68
N PHE A 211 3.70 9.65 7.29
CA PHE A 211 5.14 9.80 7.21
C PHE A 211 5.80 9.59 8.57
N VAL A 212 6.86 8.79 8.56
CA VAL A 212 7.85 8.69 9.64
C VAL A 212 9.13 9.30 9.11
N THR A 213 9.65 10.33 9.77
CA THR A 213 10.88 11.01 9.33
C THR A 213 11.95 11.00 10.41
N VAL A 214 13.10 10.43 10.10
CA VAL A 214 14.32 10.56 10.89
C VAL A 214 15.18 11.65 10.27
N LYS A 215 15.47 12.71 11.02
CA LYS A 215 16.30 13.83 10.57
C LYS A 215 17.58 13.90 11.39
N THR A 216 18.71 14.08 10.73
CA THR A 216 20.01 14.21 11.39
C THR A 216 20.28 15.65 11.85
N LEU A 217 20.90 15.80 13.03
CA LEU A 217 21.24 17.10 13.60
C LEU A 217 22.76 17.35 13.71
N SER A 218 23.57 16.29 13.77
CA SER A 218 25.02 16.35 13.90
C SER A 218 25.75 16.39 12.55
N ASP A 219 26.98 16.89 12.56
CA ASP A 219 27.90 16.84 11.41
C ASP A 219 28.80 15.58 11.43
N THR A 220 28.62 14.68 12.39
CA THR A 220 29.38 13.43 12.51
C THR A 220 28.92 12.39 11.48
N PRO A 221 29.85 11.77 10.72
CA PRO A 221 29.52 10.66 9.82
C PRO A 221 28.76 9.54 10.52
N PHE A 222 27.81 8.94 9.82
CA PHE A 222 26.97 7.90 10.38
C PHE A 222 26.61 6.84 9.34
N GLU A 223 26.03 5.75 9.84
CA GLU A 223 25.20 4.84 9.08
C GLU A 223 23.89 4.51 9.79
N ILE A 224 22.92 4.06 9.00
CA ILE A 224 21.69 3.46 9.47
C ILE A 224 21.60 2.09 8.82
N ASP A 225 21.58 1.05 9.65
CA ASP A 225 21.29 -0.32 9.23
C ASP A 225 19.81 -0.46 8.96
N GLU A 226 18.99 -0.29 9.99
CA GLU A 226 17.54 -0.39 9.91
C GLU A 226 16.85 0.82 10.54
N ILE A 227 15.70 1.18 9.95
CA ILE A 227 14.66 2.00 10.55
C ILE A 227 13.43 1.11 10.66
N GLU A 228 13.22 0.61 11.87
CA GLU A 228 12.08 -0.21 12.18
C GLU A 228 10.93 0.66 12.66
N VAL A 229 9.73 0.36 12.16
CA VAL A 229 8.48 1.01 12.56
C VAL A 229 7.57 -0.09 13.05
N TYR A 230 7.11 0.02 14.28
CA TYR A 230 6.22 -0.96 14.89
C TYR A 230 4.78 -0.44 14.81
N GLY A 231 3.96 -1.22 14.10
CA GLY A 231 2.59 -0.87 13.78
C GLY A 231 1.63 -1.24 14.90
N THR A 232 0.47 -0.59 14.99
CA THR A 232 -0.61 -1.03 15.88
C THR A 232 -1.97 -0.85 15.21
N GLY A 233 -2.91 -1.75 15.51
CA GLY A 233 -4.27 -1.69 15.01
C GLY A 233 -4.38 -2.03 13.52
N PHE A 234 -5.38 -1.46 12.85
CA PHE A 234 -5.67 -1.75 11.45
C PHE A 234 -5.04 -0.70 10.53
N LEU A 235 -4.67 -1.09 9.32
CA LEU A 235 -4.38 -0.15 8.23
C LEU A 235 -5.57 0.81 8.03
N GLN A 236 -5.29 2.11 7.87
CA GLN A 236 -6.35 3.13 7.88
C GLN A 236 -7.38 2.95 6.76
N GLU A 237 -6.91 2.49 5.59
CA GLU A 237 -7.76 2.20 4.44
C GLU A 237 -7.33 0.87 3.83
N ALA A 238 -8.32 0.06 3.47
CA ALA A 238 -8.10 -1.16 2.72
C ALA A 238 -9.16 -1.32 1.64
N ARG A 239 -8.74 -1.91 0.52
CA ARG A 239 -9.62 -2.19 -0.61
C ARG A 239 -9.49 -3.65 -1.01
N TYR A 240 -10.64 -4.29 -1.16
CA TYR A 240 -10.77 -5.58 -1.81
C TYR A 240 -11.48 -5.40 -3.15
N VAL A 241 -10.99 -6.06 -4.19
CA VAL A 241 -11.58 -6.07 -5.53
C VAL A 241 -11.83 -7.51 -5.92
N SER A 242 -13.09 -7.89 -6.05
CA SER A 242 -13.43 -9.26 -6.44
C SER A 242 -12.88 -9.61 -7.82
N ASP A 243 -12.75 -10.91 -8.07
CA ASP A 243 -12.60 -11.45 -9.41
C ASP A 243 -13.71 -10.95 -10.34
N VAL A 244 -13.41 -10.90 -11.64
CA VAL A 244 -14.41 -10.55 -12.65
C VAL A 244 -15.54 -11.58 -12.66
N ILE A 245 -16.77 -11.10 -12.46
CA ILE A 245 -17.97 -11.93 -12.52
C ILE A 245 -18.53 -11.91 -13.95
N ASP A 246 -18.24 -12.97 -14.71
CA ASP A 246 -18.79 -13.15 -16.07
C ASP A 246 -20.26 -13.58 -16.02
N LEU A 247 -21.15 -12.69 -16.46
CA LEU A 247 -22.60 -12.92 -16.53
C LEU A 247 -23.02 -13.73 -17.76
N ARG A 248 -22.09 -14.07 -18.67
CA ARG A 248 -22.26 -14.85 -19.92
C ARG A 248 -23.18 -14.25 -20.97
N SER A 249 -24.01 -13.27 -20.61
CA SER A 249 -24.96 -12.59 -21.48
C SER A 249 -25.38 -11.26 -20.84
N PRO A 250 -25.92 -10.30 -21.61
CA PRO A 250 -26.49 -9.09 -21.04
C PRO A 250 -27.51 -9.41 -19.95
N ALA A 251 -27.29 -8.86 -18.75
CA ALA A 251 -28.11 -9.12 -17.59
C ALA A 251 -28.31 -7.84 -16.77
N THR A 252 -29.44 -7.77 -16.07
CA THR A 252 -29.72 -6.71 -15.10
C THR A 252 -29.21 -7.15 -13.73
N ILE A 253 -28.50 -6.26 -13.05
CA ILE A 253 -28.05 -6.49 -11.67
C ILE A 253 -29.17 -6.09 -10.72
N GLY A 254 -29.56 -7.03 -9.85
CA GLY A 254 -30.53 -6.80 -8.79
C GLY A 254 -29.92 -6.12 -7.57
N PRO A 255 -30.65 -6.08 -6.44
CA PRO A 255 -30.14 -5.57 -5.17
C PRO A 255 -28.85 -6.29 -4.74
N VAL A 256 -28.01 -5.55 -4.02
CA VAL A 256 -26.72 -6.04 -3.54
C VAL A 256 -26.72 -5.87 -2.04
N ASP A 257 -26.58 -7.00 -1.36
CA ASP A 257 -26.57 -7.09 0.09
C ASP A 257 -25.19 -7.54 0.56
N TRP A 258 -24.80 -7.11 1.76
CA TRP A 258 -23.55 -7.49 2.40
C TRP A 258 -23.76 -7.65 3.90
N ILE A 259 -22.87 -8.43 4.51
CA ILE A 259 -22.77 -8.59 5.96
C ILE A 259 -21.51 -7.85 6.38
N ALA A 260 -21.66 -6.96 7.35
CA ALA A 260 -20.55 -6.23 7.94
C ALA A 260 -20.58 -6.42 9.46
N ASP A 261 -19.39 -6.48 10.04
CA ASP A 261 -19.17 -6.49 11.48
C ASP A 261 -18.14 -5.43 11.81
N ILE A 262 -18.25 -4.83 12.99
CA ILE A 262 -17.45 -3.68 13.39
C ILE A 262 -16.54 -4.08 14.55
N ILE A 263 -15.24 -3.87 14.36
CA ILE A 263 -14.24 -4.01 15.43
C ILE A 263 -13.85 -2.61 15.89
N GLY A 264 -13.98 -2.35 17.20
CA GLY A 264 -13.63 -1.05 17.78
C GLY A 264 -14.76 -0.02 17.70
N ASN A 265 -14.42 1.23 17.36
CA ASN A 265 -15.37 2.34 17.41
C ASN A 265 -16.16 2.48 16.09
N PRO A 266 -17.48 2.24 16.08
CA PRO A 266 -18.30 2.34 14.86
C PRO A 266 -18.34 3.74 14.25
N LEU A 267 -18.04 4.79 15.02
CA LEU A 267 -18.01 6.16 14.52
C LEU A 267 -16.69 6.52 13.82
N ALA A 268 -15.66 5.67 13.97
CA ALA A 268 -14.33 5.88 13.41
C ALA A 268 -14.07 5.05 12.15
N SER A 269 -15.07 4.29 11.67
CA SER A 269 -14.92 3.40 10.52
C SER A 269 -16.13 3.51 9.59
N SER A 270 -15.90 3.28 8.30
CA SER A 270 -16.96 3.22 7.31
C SER A 270 -16.66 2.14 6.28
N LEU A 271 -17.70 1.53 5.74
CA LEU A 271 -17.62 0.55 4.67
C LEU A 271 -18.43 1.06 3.49
N SER A 272 -17.88 0.95 2.28
CA SER A 272 -18.62 1.17 1.06
C SER A 272 -18.44 0.00 0.11
N VAL A 273 -19.54 -0.45 -0.49
CA VAL A 273 -19.54 -1.47 -1.54
C VAL A 273 -19.92 -0.78 -2.84
N ARG A 274 -19.12 -1.02 -3.88
CA ARG A 274 -19.34 -0.46 -5.22
C ARG A 274 -19.27 -1.56 -6.23
N ILE A 275 -20.16 -1.49 -7.22
CA ILE A 275 -20.19 -2.42 -8.34
C ILE A 275 -19.90 -1.65 -9.61
N ARG A 276 -19.11 -2.30 -10.46
CA ARG A 276 -18.82 -1.82 -11.81
C ARG A 276 -19.21 -2.89 -12.80
N THR A 277 -19.92 -2.48 -13.84
CA THR A 277 -20.28 -3.34 -14.97
C THR A 277 -19.59 -2.85 -16.23
N GLY A 278 -19.31 -3.78 -17.13
CA GLY A 278 -18.73 -3.46 -18.43
C GLY A 278 -18.83 -4.65 -19.38
N VAL A 279 -18.47 -4.40 -20.63
CA VAL A 279 -18.34 -5.44 -21.67
C VAL A 279 -16.90 -5.96 -21.78
N HIS A 280 -16.00 -5.44 -20.94
CA HIS A 280 -14.59 -5.80 -20.91
C HIS A 280 -14.19 -6.12 -19.46
N PRO A 281 -13.38 -7.18 -19.20
CA PRO A 281 -12.98 -7.58 -17.86
C PRO A 281 -12.09 -6.54 -17.17
N LEU A 282 -11.31 -5.77 -17.94
CA LEU A 282 -10.41 -4.76 -17.39
C LEU A 282 -11.16 -3.50 -16.94
N THR A 283 -10.81 -3.01 -15.75
CA THR A 283 -11.33 -1.74 -15.21
C THR A 283 -10.61 -0.50 -15.74
N ILE A 284 -9.54 -0.72 -16.51
CA ILE A 284 -8.63 0.29 -17.05
C ILE A 284 -9.01 0.61 -18.50
N ARG A 285 -8.85 1.88 -18.89
CA ARG A 285 -8.90 2.32 -20.30
C ARG A 285 -7.50 2.64 -20.77
N PHE A 286 -7.17 2.25 -21.99
CA PHE A 286 -5.87 2.52 -22.60
C PHE A 286 -6.04 3.64 -23.62
N PHE A 287 -5.10 4.57 -23.64
CA PHE A 287 -5.10 5.68 -24.58
C PHE A 287 -3.76 5.75 -25.30
N ARG A 288 -3.79 5.87 -26.62
CA ARG A 288 -2.62 6.19 -27.43
C ARG A 288 -2.59 7.70 -27.66
N SER A 289 -1.45 8.33 -27.36
CA SER A 289 -1.24 9.74 -27.68
C SER A 289 -1.05 9.89 -29.19
N ILE A 290 -1.78 10.83 -29.79
CA ILE A 290 -1.65 11.19 -31.21
C ILE A 290 -0.75 12.43 -31.31
N TYR A 291 0.24 12.37 -32.19
CA TYR A 291 1.20 13.45 -32.40
C TYR A 291 1.11 13.99 -33.84
N ASP A 292 1.31 15.31 -33.97
CA ASP A 292 1.66 15.98 -35.22
C ASP A 292 3.09 16.51 -35.07
N GLY A 293 4.05 15.80 -35.68
CA GLY A 293 5.47 15.98 -35.40
C GLY A 293 5.80 15.65 -33.93
N LEU A 294 6.32 16.64 -33.19
CA LEU A 294 6.64 16.51 -31.75
C LEU A 294 5.51 17.01 -30.82
N ILE A 295 4.41 17.51 -31.39
CA ILE A 295 3.32 18.11 -30.62
C ILE A 295 2.24 17.06 -30.43
N LYS A 296 1.87 16.78 -29.18
CA LYS A 296 0.71 15.96 -28.87
C LYS A 296 -0.56 16.72 -29.25
N VAL A 297 -1.31 16.20 -30.21
CA VAL A 297 -2.55 16.80 -30.74
C VAL A 297 -3.82 16.13 -30.24
N GLY A 298 -3.71 14.94 -29.64
CA GLY A 298 -4.85 14.26 -29.06
C GLY A 298 -4.52 12.94 -28.38
N GLU A 299 -5.58 12.24 -28.01
CA GLU A 299 -5.55 10.89 -27.46
C GLU A 299 -6.70 10.09 -28.08
N GLU A 300 -6.46 8.80 -28.33
CA GLU A 300 -7.46 7.84 -28.81
C GLU A 300 -7.52 6.66 -27.85
N GLU A 301 -8.73 6.25 -27.44
CA GLU A 301 -8.91 5.04 -26.65
C GLU A 301 -8.60 3.82 -27.53
N VAL A 302 -7.64 3.00 -27.09
CA VAL A 302 -7.19 1.79 -27.78
C VAL A 302 -7.49 0.56 -26.94
N PRO A 303 -7.67 -0.62 -27.56
CA PRO A 303 -7.83 -1.85 -26.80
C PRO A 303 -6.50 -2.25 -26.11
N PRO A 304 -6.56 -3.05 -25.03
CA PRO A 304 -5.37 -3.42 -24.26
C PRO A 304 -4.30 -4.12 -25.09
N GLU A 305 -4.70 -4.99 -26.03
CA GLU A 305 -3.78 -5.68 -26.94
C GLU A 305 -2.89 -4.72 -27.74
N ASP A 306 -3.41 -3.58 -28.19
CA ASP A 306 -2.66 -2.58 -28.94
C ASP A 306 -1.62 -1.85 -28.07
N TYR A 307 -1.75 -1.90 -26.74
CA TYR A 307 -0.80 -1.30 -25.80
C TYR A 307 0.42 -2.21 -25.56
N TRP A 308 0.23 -3.52 -25.47
CA TRP A 308 1.29 -4.49 -25.14
C TRP A 308 2.18 -4.89 -26.32
N PHE A 309 1.78 -4.59 -27.57
CA PHE A 309 2.57 -4.86 -28.79
C PHE A 309 3.45 -3.68 -29.26
N LEU A 310 3.53 -2.60 -28.48
CA LEU A 310 4.48 -1.52 -28.76
C LEU A 310 5.75 -1.76 -27.92
N GLU A 311 6.69 -2.52 -28.49
CA GLU A 311 8.06 -2.53 -27.99
C GLU A 311 8.60 -1.09 -27.88
N PRO A 312 9.48 -0.80 -26.92
CA PRO A 312 10.15 0.49 -26.86
C PRO A 312 11.00 0.65 -28.13
N GLY A 313 10.67 1.67 -28.93
CA GLY A 313 11.63 2.27 -29.85
C GLY A 313 12.64 3.13 -29.10
#